data_AF-A0A174NP42-F1
#
_entry.id   AF-A0A174NP42-F1
#
_cell.length_a   1.000
_cell.length_b   1.000
_cell.length_c   1.000
_cell.angle_alpha   90.00
_cell.angle_beta   90.00
_cell.angle_gamma   90.00
#
_symmetry.space_group_name_H-M   'P 1'
#
loop_
_entity.id
_entity.type
_entity.pdbx_description
1 polymer ?
#
loop_
_entity_poly.entity_id
_entity_poly.type
_entity_poly.pdbx_seq_one_letter_code
_entity_poly.pdbx_strand_id
1 'polypeptide(L)'
;MNINQQYISERNSYSGQIPRYIVIHNTDNYSTDADARAHAMAQYHGNFDGYSAHVYVDDKSAYQAMPYSRGAWHVGVNYGGRLFGTVNNRNSVGIEMCVQAGFDYDKAFANTAEVCRQLMSELNIPADRVVQHYDVCAKNCPSAIRAKNDWNRFKKLIQGKEKENSPSGGKEITLTEELRVIFPELSRGCTGTAVKMLQVFLQVQADGIFGTETENALRTFQKNTNQLADGICGKNSWTAIAVHMRENTYVA
;
A
#
# COMPACT_ATOMS: atom_id res chain seq x y z
N MET A 1 -5.34 -18.51 12.87
CA MET A 1 -6.05 -19.46 12.00
C MET A 1 -5.07 -20.04 10.97
N ASN A 2 -5.39 -21.17 10.34
CA ASN A 2 -4.58 -21.73 9.26
C ASN A 2 -4.86 -20.99 7.94
N ILE A 3 -3.81 -20.60 7.21
CA ILE A 3 -3.95 -20.04 5.86
C ILE A 3 -3.87 -21.20 4.86
N ASN A 4 -4.96 -21.45 4.15
CA ASN A 4 -5.02 -22.50 3.14
C ASN A 4 -4.23 -22.08 1.87
N GLN A 5 -3.37 -22.97 1.37
CA GLN A 5 -2.47 -22.71 0.24
C GLN A 5 -2.86 -23.48 -1.04
N GLN A 6 -4.02 -24.14 -1.06
CA GLN A 6 -4.46 -24.97 -2.19
C GLN A 6 -4.60 -24.21 -3.51
N TYR A 7 -4.88 -22.91 -3.46
CA TYR A 7 -5.19 -22.08 -4.64
C TYR A 7 -4.11 -21.02 -4.94
N ILE A 8 -2.87 -21.26 -4.53
CA ILE A 8 -1.74 -20.40 -4.91
C ILE A 8 -1.51 -20.48 -6.42
N SER A 9 -1.45 -19.32 -7.09
CA SER A 9 -1.21 -19.21 -8.52
C SER A 9 -0.32 -18.00 -8.85
N GLU A 10 0.41 -18.07 -9.96
CA GLU A 10 1.13 -16.93 -10.54
C GLU A 10 0.30 -16.16 -11.59
N ARG A 11 -0.96 -16.56 -11.85
CA ARG A 11 -1.84 -15.86 -12.79
C ARG A 11 -2.13 -14.44 -12.32
N ASN A 12 -2.31 -13.53 -13.29
CA ASN A 12 -2.55 -12.11 -13.06
C ASN A 12 -1.57 -11.50 -12.03
N SER A 13 -0.28 -11.74 -12.25
CA SER A 13 0.82 -11.29 -11.38
C SER A 13 2.03 -10.85 -12.20
N TYR A 14 3.05 -10.33 -11.54
CA TYR A 14 4.36 -10.09 -12.13
C TYR A 14 5.49 -10.42 -11.15
N SER A 15 6.68 -10.67 -11.67
CA SER A 15 7.86 -11.06 -10.89
C SER A 15 8.58 -9.88 -10.24
N GLY A 16 9.39 -10.18 -9.22
CA GLY A 16 10.31 -9.22 -8.61
C GLY A 16 9.68 -8.31 -7.56
N GLN A 17 8.63 -8.77 -6.88
CA GLN A 17 8.11 -8.08 -5.70
C GLN A 17 9.02 -8.36 -4.49
N ILE A 18 9.25 -7.32 -3.69
CA ILE A 18 9.85 -7.43 -2.36
C ILE A 18 8.90 -6.75 -1.38
N PRO A 19 8.07 -7.51 -0.63
CA PRO A 19 7.11 -6.93 0.29
C PRO A 19 7.78 -6.08 1.36
N ARG A 20 7.26 -4.88 1.57
CA ARG A 20 7.64 -3.96 2.65
C ARG A 20 6.42 -3.45 3.44
N TYR A 21 5.24 -3.53 2.84
CA TYR A 21 3.97 -3.11 3.41
C TYR A 21 2.92 -4.22 3.30
N ILE A 22 1.91 -4.13 4.17
CA ILE A 22 0.66 -4.88 4.02
C ILE A 22 -0.46 -3.86 3.82
N VAL A 23 -1.24 -4.02 2.75
CA VAL A 23 -2.40 -3.17 2.46
C VAL A 23 -3.67 -3.96 2.75
N ILE A 24 -4.49 -3.44 3.65
CA ILE A 24 -5.78 -4.06 4.01
C ILE A 24 -6.86 -3.51 3.09
N HIS A 25 -7.67 -4.44 2.57
CA HIS A 25 -8.78 -4.18 1.64
C HIS A 25 -10.08 -4.83 2.12
N ASN A 26 -11.18 -4.39 1.52
CA ASN A 26 -12.42 -5.15 1.50
C ASN A 26 -12.78 -5.49 0.06
N THR A 27 -13.29 -6.72 -0.16
CA THR A 27 -13.63 -7.16 -1.51
C THR A 27 -14.78 -6.37 -2.13
N ASP A 28 -15.64 -5.78 -1.30
CA ASP A 28 -16.91 -5.13 -1.68
C ASP A 28 -17.79 -6.00 -2.59
N ASN A 29 -17.60 -7.32 -2.51
CA ASN A 29 -18.38 -8.30 -3.21
C ASN A 29 -19.42 -8.89 -2.26
N TYR A 30 -20.66 -8.40 -2.36
CA TYR A 30 -21.76 -8.73 -1.46
C TYR A 30 -22.55 -9.97 -1.87
N SER A 31 -22.18 -10.67 -2.95
CA SER A 31 -22.82 -11.94 -3.31
C SER A 31 -22.62 -12.98 -2.21
N THR A 32 -23.64 -13.78 -1.88
CA THR A 32 -23.62 -14.73 -0.76
C THR A 32 -22.46 -15.74 -0.82
N ASP A 33 -22.05 -16.15 -2.02
CA ASP A 33 -21.00 -17.14 -2.24
C ASP A 33 -19.60 -16.52 -2.44
N ALA A 34 -19.45 -15.21 -2.25
CA ALA A 34 -18.20 -14.48 -2.44
C ALA A 34 -17.27 -14.58 -1.21
N ASP A 35 -17.06 -15.79 -0.71
CA ASP A 35 -16.20 -16.07 0.44
C ASP A 35 -14.69 -16.11 0.06
N ALA A 36 -13.81 -16.35 1.02
CA ALA A 36 -12.36 -16.34 0.79
C ALA A 36 -11.94 -17.46 -0.17
N ARG A 37 -12.58 -18.63 -0.08
CA ARG A 37 -12.31 -19.76 -0.97
C ARG A 37 -12.70 -19.41 -2.40
N ALA A 38 -13.89 -18.84 -2.59
CA ALA A 38 -14.41 -18.49 -3.90
C ALA A 38 -13.52 -17.47 -4.61
N HIS A 39 -13.05 -16.44 -3.90
CA HIS A 39 -12.12 -15.46 -4.47
C HIS A 39 -10.76 -16.08 -4.83
N ALA A 40 -10.16 -16.89 -3.93
CA ALA A 40 -8.89 -17.55 -4.20
C ALA A 40 -8.99 -18.52 -5.39
N MET A 41 -10.09 -19.30 -5.45
CA MET A 41 -10.37 -20.23 -6.54
C MET A 41 -10.60 -19.49 -7.87
N ALA A 42 -11.35 -18.37 -7.85
CA ALA A 42 -11.56 -17.54 -9.04
C ALA A 42 -10.24 -16.97 -9.58
N GLN A 43 -9.35 -16.47 -8.71
CA GLN A 43 -8.02 -16.03 -9.10
C GLN A 43 -7.19 -17.18 -9.69
N TYR A 44 -7.21 -18.35 -9.04
CA TYR A 44 -6.49 -19.55 -9.49
C TYR A 44 -6.91 -19.99 -10.90
N HIS A 45 -8.21 -19.92 -11.22
CA HIS A 45 -8.75 -20.27 -12.54
C HIS A 45 -8.60 -19.16 -13.59
N GLY A 46 -8.09 -17.98 -13.21
CA GLY A 46 -7.90 -16.86 -14.15
C GLY A 46 -9.18 -16.09 -14.46
N ASN A 47 -10.16 -16.10 -13.56
CA ASN A 47 -11.42 -15.37 -13.73
C ASN A 47 -11.32 -13.88 -13.40
N PHE A 48 -10.13 -13.41 -12.96
CA PHE A 48 -9.86 -12.01 -12.70
C PHE A 48 -8.97 -11.43 -13.79
N ASP A 49 -9.33 -10.23 -14.25
CA ASP A 49 -8.56 -9.44 -15.22
C ASP A 49 -8.32 -8.04 -14.66
N GLY A 50 -7.05 -7.63 -14.60
CA GLY A 50 -6.65 -6.31 -14.08
C GLY A 50 -6.69 -6.14 -12.56
N TYR A 51 -7.06 -7.15 -11.77
CA TYR A 51 -6.99 -7.14 -10.30
C TYR A 51 -6.65 -8.51 -9.70
N SER A 52 -5.88 -8.51 -8.62
CA SER A 52 -5.52 -9.71 -7.87
C SER A 52 -5.08 -9.35 -6.45
N ALA A 53 -5.14 -10.30 -5.52
CA ALA A 53 -4.64 -10.14 -4.16
C ALA A 53 -3.79 -11.34 -3.72
N HIS A 54 -3.04 -11.18 -2.64
CA HIS A 54 -2.22 -12.24 -2.10
C HIS A 54 -2.99 -13.17 -1.18
N VAL A 55 -3.89 -12.61 -0.37
CA VAL A 55 -4.67 -13.37 0.63
C VAL A 55 -6.11 -12.88 0.68
N TYR A 56 -7.05 -13.81 0.72
CA TYR A 56 -8.46 -13.56 0.99
C TYR A 56 -8.82 -14.12 2.36
N VAL A 57 -9.60 -13.38 3.14
CA VAL A 57 -10.00 -13.76 4.51
C VAL A 57 -11.48 -13.48 4.71
N ASP A 58 -12.22 -14.46 5.20
CA ASP A 58 -13.63 -14.32 5.57
C ASP A 58 -13.83 -14.65 7.07
N ASP A 59 -15.08 -14.75 7.50
CA ASP A 59 -15.47 -15.05 8.88
C ASP A 59 -15.20 -16.50 9.31
N LYS A 60 -14.77 -17.37 8.40
CA LYS A 60 -14.61 -18.82 8.60
C LYS A 60 -13.22 -19.33 8.22
N SER A 61 -12.53 -18.68 7.28
CA SER A 61 -11.38 -19.23 6.56
C SER A 61 -10.48 -18.14 5.97
N ALA A 62 -9.25 -18.54 5.61
CA ALA A 62 -8.27 -17.70 4.95
C ALA A 62 -7.56 -18.51 3.86
N TYR A 63 -7.33 -17.88 2.71
CA TYR A 63 -6.69 -18.51 1.56
C TYR A 63 -5.60 -17.62 0.99
N GLN A 64 -4.40 -18.18 0.87
CA GLN A 64 -3.34 -17.58 0.06
C GLN A 64 -3.61 -17.90 -1.41
N ALA A 65 -3.70 -16.87 -2.23
CA ALA A 65 -3.98 -16.97 -3.66
C ALA A 65 -2.76 -16.67 -4.54
N MET A 66 -1.66 -16.15 -3.95
CA MET A 66 -0.43 -15.81 -4.68
C MET A 66 0.81 -15.93 -3.78
N PRO A 67 1.99 -16.34 -4.30
CA PRO A 67 3.23 -16.25 -3.54
C PRO A 67 3.57 -14.79 -3.21
N TYR A 68 4.08 -14.52 -1.99
CA TYR A 68 4.41 -13.15 -1.57
C TYR A 68 5.60 -12.54 -2.35
N SER A 69 6.37 -13.34 -3.08
CA SER A 69 7.43 -12.88 -4.00
C SER A 69 6.92 -12.34 -5.34
N ARG A 70 5.61 -12.46 -5.61
CA ARG A 70 4.97 -11.96 -6.83
C ARG A 70 4.09 -10.76 -6.53
N GLY A 71 4.10 -9.78 -7.43
CA GLY A 71 3.25 -8.60 -7.32
C GLY A 71 1.82 -8.92 -7.75
N ALA A 72 0.86 -8.54 -6.91
CA ALA A 72 -0.57 -8.61 -7.21
C ALA A 72 -1.11 -7.21 -7.55
N TRP A 73 -2.21 -7.14 -8.30
CA TRP A 73 -2.80 -5.88 -8.77
C TRP A 73 -3.90 -5.38 -7.82
N HIS A 74 -3.51 -4.88 -6.64
CA HIS A 74 -4.49 -4.50 -5.59
C HIS A 74 -4.50 -3.00 -5.21
N VAL A 75 -3.45 -2.24 -5.51
CA VAL A 75 -3.33 -0.82 -5.12
C VAL A 75 -3.98 0.14 -6.13
N GLY A 76 -3.89 -0.15 -7.43
CA GLY A 76 -4.32 0.79 -8.48
C GLY A 76 -3.51 2.10 -8.49
N VAL A 77 -3.82 3.03 -9.39
CA VAL A 77 -2.94 4.20 -9.66
C VAL A 77 -3.57 5.59 -9.46
N ASN A 78 -4.83 5.74 -8.99
CA ASN A 78 -5.57 6.97 -9.35
C ASN A 78 -6.49 7.65 -8.31
N TYR A 79 -6.23 7.63 -7.00
CA TYR A 79 -7.00 8.53 -6.10
C TYR A 79 -6.23 9.29 -5.04
N GLY A 80 -4.90 9.10 -4.99
CA GLY A 80 -4.05 10.07 -4.33
C GLY A 80 -4.05 10.05 -2.79
N GLY A 81 -3.78 8.88 -2.21
CA GLY A 81 -3.58 8.75 -0.78
C GLY A 81 -2.25 9.36 -0.33
N ARG A 82 -2.09 9.56 0.98
CA ARG A 82 -0.86 10.10 1.58
C ARG A 82 0.39 9.27 1.25
N LEU A 83 0.23 7.98 0.95
CA LEU A 83 1.28 7.03 0.57
C LEU A 83 1.28 6.72 -0.94
N PHE A 84 0.65 7.56 -1.75
CA PHE A 84 0.63 7.40 -3.19
C PHE A 84 2.06 7.40 -3.77
N GLY A 85 2.37 6.43 -4.64
CA GLY A 85 3.71 6.22 -5.19
C GLY A 85 4.68 5.54 -4.21
N THR A 86 4.48 5.66 -2.89
CA THR A 86 5.24 4.90 -1.88
C THR A 86 4.85 3.44 -1.90
N VAL A 87 3.60 3.19 -1.51
CA VAL A 87 3.07 1.85 -1.39
C VAL A 87 2.44 1.55 -2.72
N ASN A 88 2.86 0.47 -3.33
CA ASN A 88 2.42 0.09 -4.66
C ASN A 88 2.39 -1.43 -4.75
N ASN A 89 1.88 -1.91 -5.88
CA ASN A 89 1.75 -3.34 -6.11
C ASN A 89 3.08 -4.11 -6.02
N ARG A 90 4.26 -3.45 -6.15
CA ARG A 90 5.59 -4.11 -6.22
C ARG A 90 6.26 -4.26 -4.86
N ASN A 91 5.76 -3.56 -3.83
CA ASN A 91 6.35 -3.55 -2.50
C ASN A 91 5.33 -3.82 -1.39
N SER A 92 4.18 -4.38 -1.73
CA SER A 92 3.14 -4.64 -0.75
C SER A 92 2.38 -5.93 -0.98
N VAL A 93 1.89 -6.49 0.13
CA VAL A 93 1.00 -7.64 0.14
C VAL A 93 -0.43 -7.16 0.39
N GLY A 94 -1.35 -7.53 -0.48
CA GLY A 94 -2.78 -7.23 -0.35
C GLY A 94 -3.52 -8.32 0.42
N ILE A 95 -4.17 -7.94 1.53
CA ILE A 95 -5.12 -8.80 2.24
C ILE A 95 -6.53 -8.26 1.98
N GLU A 96 -7.37 -9.08 1.36
CA GLU A 96 -8.77 -8.81 1.06
C GLU A 96 -9.66 -9.44 2.12
N MET A 97 -10.27 -8.63 2.99
CA MET A 97 -11.31 -9.10 3.90
C MET A 97 -12.64 -9.16 3.15
N CYS A 98 -13.18 -10.37 2.99
CA CYS A 98 -14.45 -10.64 2.32
C CYS A 98 -15.62 -10.02 3.10
N VAL A 99 -16.58 -9.47 2.36
CA VAL A 99 -17.79 -8.80 2.89
C VAL A 99 -19.07 -9.36 2.27
N GLN A 100 -19.06 -10.65 1.94
CA GLN A 100 -20.19 -11.37 1.35
C GLN A 100 -21.46 -11.27 2.19
N ALA A 101 -22.64 -11.33 1.57
CA ALA A 101 -23.90 -11.23 2.31
C ALA A 101 -24.00 -12.29 3.42
N GLY A 102 -24.33 -11.84 4.64
CA GLY A 102 -24.53 -12.70 5.81
C GLY A 102 -23.25 -13.09 6.56
N PHE A 103 -22.09 -12.55 6.19
CA PHE A 103 -20.84 -12.77 6.95
C PHE A 103 -20.90 -12.18 8.37
N ASP A 104 -20.20 -12.81 9.30
CA ASP A 104 -19.95 -12.24 10.63
C ASP A 104 -18.78 -11.24 10.56
N TYR A 105 -19.11 -9.95 10.60
CA TYR A 105 -18.12 -8.87 10.52
C TYR A 105 -17.02 -8.99 11.58
N ASP A 106 -17.38 -9.21 12.84
CA ASP A 106 -16.40 -9.21 13.93
C ASP A 106 -15.46 -10.40 13.83
N LYS A 107 -15.95 -11.56 13.36
CA LYS A 107 -15.09 -12.69 13.04
C LYS A 107 -14.19 -12.44 11.83
N ALA A 108 -14.73 -11.96 10.72
CA ALA A 108 -13.92 -11.65 9.54
C ALA A 108 -12.84 -10.61 9.86
N PHE A 109 -13.18 -9.60 10.66
CA PHE A 109 -12.25 -8.58 11.16
C PHE A 109 -11.14 -9.19 12.04
N ALA A 110 -11.50 -10.02 13.02
CA ALA A 110 -10.55 -10.68 13.91
C ALA A 110 -9.64 -11.65 13.14
N ASN A 111 -10.20 -12.44 12.24
CA ASN A 111 -9.48 -13.35 11.35
C ASN A 111 -8.48 -12.58 10.47
N THR A 112 -8.91 -11.45 9.89
CA THR A 112 -8.06 -10.60 9.06
C THR A 112 -6.89 -10.02 9.86
N ALA A 113 -7.14 -9.58 11.10
CA ALA A 113 -6.08 -9.10 11.99
C ALA A 113 -5.10 -10.22 12.38
N GLU A 114 -5.60 -11.44 12.61
CA GLU A 114 -4.76 -12.59 12.93
C GLU A 114 -3.88 -13.00 11.74
N VAL A 115 -4.45 -13.09 10.53
CA VAL A 115 -3.70 -13.34 9.29
C VAL A 115 -2.69 -12.23 9.05
N CYS A 116 -3.07 -10.97 9.24
CA CYS A 116 -2.14 -9.84 9.12
C CYS A 116 -0.94 -9.98 10.05
N ARG A 117 -1.13 -10.38 11.32
CA ARG A 117 -0.03 -10.66 12.24
C ARG A 117 0.88 -11.80 11.78
N GLN A 118 0.31 -12.87 11.23
CA GLN A 118 1.09 -13.99 10.69
C GLN A 118 2.01 -13.50 9.56
N LEU A 119 1.47 -12.72 8.62
CA LEU A 119 2.26 -12.16 7.52
C LEU A 119 3.28 -11.12 7.97
N MET A 120 2.95 -10.29 8.98
CA MET A 120 3.92 -9.37 9.59
C MET A 120 5.13 -10.14 10.11
N SER A 121 4.91 -11.27 10.80
CA SER A 121 6.00 -12.11 11.32
C SER A 121 6.76 -12.81 10.20
N GLU A 122 6.08 -13.37 9.20
CA GLU A 122 6.71 -14.12 8.10
C GLU A 122 7.55 -13.22 7.19
N LEU A 123 7.07 -12.01 6.91
CA LEU A 123 7.68 -11.08 5.98
C LEU A 123 8.55 -10.02 6.67
N ASN A 124 8.66 -10.08 8.00
CA ASN A 124 9.34 -9.09 8.83
C ASN A 124 8.84 -7.65 8.55
N ILE A 125 7.51 -7.48 8.52
CA ILE A 125 6.85 -6.20 8.26
C ILE A 125 6.35 -5.64 9.61
N PRO A 126 6.87 -4.48 10.07
CA PRO A 126 6.44 -3.88 11.31
C PRO A 126 5.01 -3.33 11.23
N ALA A 127 4.37 -3.17 12.40
CA ALA A 127 2.96 -2.81 12.47
C ALA A 127 2.64 -1.46 11.81
N ASP A 128 3.56 -0.48 11.85
CA ASP A 128 3.42 0.84 11.22
C ASP A 128 3.32 0.76 9.68
N ARG A 129 3.85 -0.29 9.06
CA ARG A 129 3.74 -0.58 7.62
C ARG A 129 2.53 -1.42 7.23
N VAL A 130 1.60 -1.61 8.15
CA VAL A 130 0.24 -2.09 7.85
C VAL A 130 -0.68 -0.89 7.66
N VAL A 131 -1.19 -0.73 6.44
CA VAL A 131 -1.90 0.48 5.98
C VAL A 131 -3.24 0.14 5.35
N GLN A 132 -4.14 1.11 5.28
CA GLN A 132 -5.38 0.98 4.52
C GLN A 132 -5.11 1.23 3.04
N HIS A 133 -5.91 0.64 2.16
CA HIS A 133 -5.89 1.04 0.75
C HIS A 133 -6.17 2.54 0.55
N TYR A 134 -7.00 3.13 1.42
CA TYR A 134 -7.21 4.57 1.52
C TYR A 134 -5.94 5.38 1.76
N ASP A 135 -5.05 4.93 2.66
CA ASP A 135 -3.77 5.61 2.89
C ASP A 135 -2.92 5.64 1.62
N VAL A 136 -3.03 4.61 0.78
CA VAL A 136 -2.19 4.42 -0.40
C VAL A 136 -2.71 5.21 -1.59
N CYS A 137 -4.00 5.09 -1.89
CA CYS A 137 -4.56 5.70 -3.09
C CYS A 137 -5.88 6.41 -2.84
N ALA A 138 -6.26 6.76 -1.61
CA ALA A 138 -7.52 7.44 -1.24
C ALA A 138 -8.84 6.75 -1.67
N LYS A 139 -8.77 5.53 -2.20
CA LYS A 139 -9.97 4.69 -2.39
C LYS A 139 -10.63 4.47 -1.03
N ASN A 140 -11.95 4.58 -0.94
CA ASN A 140 -12.72 4.23 0.25
C ASN A 140 -12.67 2.72 0.54
N CYS A 141 -11.50 2.23 0.96
CA CYS A 141 -11.18 0.83 1.16
C CYS A 141 -10.12 0.74 2.28
N PRO A 142 -10.22 -0.17 3.26
CA PRO A 142 -11.27 -1.18 3.46
C PRO A 142 -12.59 -0.55 3.89
N SER A 143 -13.63 -0.67 3.05
CA SER A 143 -14.88 0.11 3.15
C SER A 143 -15.63 -0.17 4.45
N ALA A 144 -15.79 -1.44 4.84
CA ALA A 144 -16.55 -1.87 6.01
C ALA A 144 -15.83 -1.49 7.31
N ILE A 145 -14.50 -1.61 7.34
CA ILE A 145 -13.67 -1.17 8.48
C ILE A 145 -13.77 0.35 8.65
N ARG A 146 -13.68 1.11 7.55
CA ARG A 146 -13.78 2.56 7.61
C ARG A 146 -15.19 3.04 7.99
N ALA A 147 -16.24 2.42 7.46
CA ALA A 147 -17.63 2.76 7.79
C ALA A 147 -17.94 2.60 9.29
N LYS A 148 -17.26 1.66 9.96
CA LYS A 148 -17.35 1.44 11.41
C LYS A 148 -16.34 2.23 12.24
N ASN A 149 -15.47 3.02 11.60
CA ASN A 149 -14.35 3.71 12.24
C ASN A 149 -13.41 2.76 13.02
N ASP A 150 -13.25 1.52 12.54
CA ASP A 150 -12.60 0.44 13.27
C ASP A 150 -11.09 0.30 12.96
N TRP A 151 -10.51 1.24 12.22
CA TRP A 151 -9.09 1.16 11.87
C TRP A 151 -8.18 1.15 13.10
N ASN A 152 -8.46 2.00 14.08
CA ASN A 152 -7.69 2.03 15.32
C ASN A 152 -7.82 0.73 16.10
N ARG A 153 -8.98 0.08 16.04
CA ARG A 153 -9.19 -1.25 16.63
C ARG A 153 -8.34 -2.30 15.89
N PHE A 154 -8.29 -2.23 14.56
CA PHE A 154 -7.49 -3.15 13.74
C PHE A 154 -6.00 -3.02 14.08
N LYS A 155 -5.49 -1.77 14.15
CA LYS A 155 -4.10 -1.47 14.53
C LYS A 155 -3.73 -2.02 15.91
N LYS A 156 -4.63 -1.92 16.89
CA LYS A 156 -4.43 -2.49 18.23
C LYS A 156 -4.34 -4.02 18.21
N LEU A 157 -5.18 -4.69 17.42
CA LEU A 157 -5.17 -6.15 17.33
C LEU A 157 -3.87 -6.67 16.72
N ILE A 158 -3.33 -6.01 15.70
CA ILE A 158 -2.10 -6.47 15.05
C ILE A 158 -0.83 -6.23 15.87
N GLN A 159 -0.83 -5.20 16.73
CA GLN A 159 0.28 -4.90 17.64
C GLN A 159 0.48 -5.97 18.73
N GLY A 160 -0.56 -6.78 19.04
CA GLY A 160 -0.49 -7.82 20.07
C GLY A 160 -0.35 -7.25 21.50
N LYS A 161 -0.54 -8.11 22.52
CA LYS A 161 -0.20 -7.78 23.92
C LYS A 161 1.31 -7.90 24.12
N GLU A 162 2.09 -6.98 23.60
CA GLU A 162 3.46 -6.79 24.10
C GLU A 162 3.42 -5.80 25.25
N LYS A 163 4.09 -6.16 26.35
CA LYS A 163 4.38 -5.24 27.46
C LYS A 163 5.06 -4.01 26.87
N GLU A 164 4.69 -2.83 27.36
CA GLU A 164 5.51 -1.63 27.23
C GLU A 164 6.93 -1.97 27.66
N ASN A 165 7.78 -2.22 26.66
CA ASN A 165 9.21 -2.21 26.77
C ASN A 165 9.68 -1.71 25.42
N SER A 166 9.59 -0.40 25.26
CA SER A 166 10.41 0.33 24.32
C SER A 166 11.88 -0.02 24.57
N PRO A 167 12.64 -0.50 23.58
CA PRO A 167 14.01 -0.07 23.45
C PRO A 167 13.98 1.19 22.60
N SER A 168 13.92 2.37 23.25
CA SER A 168 14.50 3.57 22.65
C SER A 168 16.01 3.36 22.64
N GLY A 169 16.49 2.70 21.61
CA GLY A 169 17.87 2.26 21.50
C GLY A 169 18.35 2.16 20.06
N GLY A 170 17.75 2.92 19.14
CA GLY A 170 18.47 3.30 17.94
C GLY A 170 19.57 4.26 18.37
N LYS A 171 20.85 3.92 18.16
CA LYS A 171 21.90 4.93 18.16
C LYS A 171 21.45 6.02 17.20
N GLU A 172 21.19 7.20 17.74
CA GLU A 172 21.00 8.41 16.96
C GLU A 172 22.28 8.59 16.15
N ILE A 173 22.24 8.25 14.87
CA ILE A 173 23.28 8.64 13.95
C ILE A 173 23.12 10.15 13.84
N THR A 174 24.02 10.88 14.49
CA THR A 174 24.08 12.33 14.33
C THR A 174 24.40 12.60 12.87
N LEU A 175 23.40 13.00 12.09
CA LEU A 175 23.60 13.49 10.73
C LEU A 175 24.37 14.81 10.87
N THR A 176 25.70 14.73 10.76
CA THR A 176 26.57 15.90 10.77
C THR A 176 26.52 16.57 9.41
N GLU A 177 26.21 17.88 9.47
CA GLU A 177 26.12 18.89 8.41
C GLU A 177 24.79 18.94 7.64
N GLU A 178 24.07 20.06 7.81
CA GLU A 178 22.91 20.41 6.99
C GLU A 178 23.29 20.36 5.50
N LEU A 179 22.80 19.37 4.75
CA LEU A 179 22.88 19.39 3.30
C LEU A 179 21.88 20.44 2.77
N ARG A 180 22.35 21.66 2.51
CA ARG A 180 21.56 22.68 1.82
C ARG A 180 21.50 22.39 0.33
N VAL A 181 20.56 21.55 -0.08
CA VAL A 181 20.24 21.36 -1.50
C VAL A 181 19.23 22.42 -1.93
N ILE A 182 19.62 23.26 -2.90
CA ILE A 182 18.67 24.13 -3.60
C ILE A 182 18.18 23.34 -4.81
N PHE A 183 16.96 22.81 -4.71
CA PHE A 183 16.30 22.19 -5.86
C PHE A 183 15.69 23.27 -6.76
N PRO A 184 15.76 23.10 -8.10
CA PRO A 184 15.16 24.03 -9.04
C PRO A 184 13.63 23.99 -8.93
N GLU A 185 12.99 25.12 -9.21
CA GLU A 185 11.56 25.10 -9.51
C GLU A 185 11.35 24.45 -10.87
N LEU A 186 10.52 23.40 -10.94
CA LEU A 186 10.19 22.72 -12.19
C LEU A 186 8.73 22.93 -12.54
N SER A 187 8.45 23.25 -13.79
CA SER A 187 7.09 23.38 -14.32
C SER A 187 7.07 22.92 -15.78
N ARG A 188 5.88 22.93 -16.41
CA ARG A 188 5.72 22.49 -17.79
C ARG A 188 6.71 23.19 -18.73
N GLY A 189 7.41 22.40 -19.54
CA GLY A 189 8.45 22.87 -20.47
C GLY A 189 9.88 22.81 -19.92
N CYS A 190 10.07 22.62 -18.60
CA CYS A 190 11.39 22.29 -18.06
C CYS A 190 11.89 20.95 -18.63
N THR A 191 13.20 20.83 -18.80
CA THR A 191 13.84 19.57 -19.23
C THR A 191 15.09 19.27 -18.41
N GLY A 192 15.56 18.02 -18.46
CA GLY A 192 16.84 17.59 -17.89
C GLY A 192 16.73 16.65 -16.70
N THR A 193 17.87 16.43 -16.02
CA THR A 193 18.00 15.40 -14.97
C THR A 193 17.07 15.63 -13.78
N ALA A 194 16.83 16.89 -13.39
CA ALA A 194 15.91 17.20 -12.30
C ALA A 194 14.47 16.77 -12.63
N VAL A 195 14.06 16.93 -13.89
CA VAL A 195 12.76 16.45 -14.37
C VAL A 195 12.72 14.93 -14.35
N LYS A 196 13.78 14.23 -14.79
CA LYS A 196 13.84 12.76 -14.69
C LYS A 196 13.70 12.26 -13.26
N MET A 197 14.36 12.90 -12.30
CA MET A 197 14.26 12.54 -10.89
C MET A 197 12.82 12.68 -10.38
N LEU A 198 12.17 13.80 -10.71
CA LEU A 198 10.76 14.01 -10.39
C LEU A 198 9.87 12.95 -11.04
N GLN A 199 10.09 12.64 -12.32
CA GLN A 199 9.30 11.66 -13.07
C GLN A 199 9.43 10.25 -12.50
N VAL A 200 10.64 9.82 -12.13
CA VAL A 200 10.89 8.54 -11.45
C VAL A 200 10.12 8.48 -10.14
N PHE A 201 10.18 9.55 -9.33
CA PHE A 201 9.43 9.63 -8.08
C PHE A 201 7.91 9.56 -8.30
N LEU A 202 7.40 10.30 -9.28
CA LEU A 202 5.98 10.34 -9.64
C LEU A 202 5.51 9.10 -10.40
N GLN A 203 6.41 8.16 -10.73
CA GLN A 203 6.17 6.94 -11.48
C GLN A 203 5.53 7.17 -12.87
N VAL A 204 5.91 8.26 -13.52
CA VAL A 204 5.58 8.54 -14.94
C VAL A 204 6.78 8.22 -15.83
N GLN A 205 6.60 8.30 -17.14
CA GLN A 205 7.72 8.13 -18.07
C GLN A 205 8.86 9.12 -17.76
N ALA A 206 10.06 8.60 -17.49
CA ALA A 206 11.24 9.39 -17.11
C ALA A 206 12.07 9.86 -18.33
N ASP A 207 11.42 10.53 -19.28
CA ASP A 207 12.04 11.06 -20.50
C ASP A 207 12.88 12.32 -20.27
N GLY A 208 12.69 12.99 -19.13
CA GLY A 208 13.33 14.24 -18.76
C GLY A 208 12.68 15.47 -19.36
N ILE A 209 11.43 15.37 -19.83
CA ILE A 209 10.63 16.46 -20.36
C ILE A 209 9.41 16.65 -19.46
N PHE A 210 9.27 17.83 -18.86
CA PHE A 210 8.14 18.12 -17.99
C PHE A 210 6.92 18.44 -18.86
N GLY A 211 6.25 17.38 -19.32
CA GLY A 211 5.04 17.44 -20.13
C GLY A 211 3.76 17.36 -19.30
N THR A 212 2.63 17.24 -20.00
CA THR A 212 1.29 17.14 -19.41
C THR A 212 1.16 15.97 -18.42
N GLU A 213 1.76 14.82 -18.74
CA GLU A 213 1.74 13.64 -17.85
C GLU A 213 2.43 13.93 -16.51
N THR A 214 3.64 14.50 -16.56
CA THR A 214 4.41 14.89 -15.36
C THR A 214 3.66 15.93 -14.54
N GLU A 215 3.06 16.93 -15.18
CA GLU A 215 2.27 17.94 -14.47
C GLU A 215 1.04 17.34 -13.78
N ASN A 216 0.30 16.49 -14.48
CA ASN A 216 -0.89 15.86 -13.91
C ASN A 216 -0.53 14.95 -12.72
N ALA A 217 0.57 14.20 -12.82
CA ALA A 217 1.08 13.38 -11.72
C ALA A 217 1.54 14.25 -10.54
N LEU A 218 2.21 15.38 -10.81
CA LEU A 218 2.62 16.31 -9.76
C LEU A 218 1.43 16.96 -9.07
N ARG A 219 0.43 17.44 -9.83
CA ARG A 219 -0.80 18.00 -9.26
C ARG A 219 -1.51 16.99 -8.38
N THR A 220 -1.54 15.73 -8.78
CA THR A 220 -2.04 14.64 -7.95
C THR A 220 -1.22 14.55 -6.66
N PHE A 221 0.10 14.40 -6.73
CA PHE A 221 0.97 14.36 -5.54
C PHE A 221 0.77 15.56 -4.60
N GLN A 222 0.65 16.77 -5.13
CA GLN A 222 0.42 17.99 -4.35
C GLN A 222 -0.92 17.95 -3.61
N LYS A 223 -2.01 17.53 -4.27
CA LYS A 223 -3.31 17.33 -3.59
C LYS A 223 -3.18 16.36 -2.42
N ASN A 224 -2.43 15.27 -2.64
CA ASN A 224 -2.31 14.16 -1.69
C ASN A 224 -1.48 14.52 -0.45
N THR A 225 -0.60 15.51 -0.60
CA THR A 225 0.27 16.03 0.47
C THR A 225 -0.27 17.33 1.06
N ASN A 226 -1.57 17.62 0.85
CA ASN A 226 -2.27 18.82 1.33
C ASN A 226 -1.61 20.14 0.90
N GLN A 227 -1.05 20.16 -0.31
CA GLN A 227 -0.46 21.36 -0.92
C GLN A 227 -1.43 21.96 -1.94
N LEU A 228 -1.18 23.22 -2.31
CA LEU A 228 -1.80 23.80 -3.49
C LEU A 228 -1.37 22.99 -4.71
N ALA A 229 -2.34 22.45 -5.44
CA ALA A 229 -2.10 21.60 -6.61
C ALA A 229 -1.88 22.42 -7.88
N ASP A 230 -0.87 23.29 -7.86
CA ASP A 230 -0.53 24.26 -8.91
C ASP A 230 0.28 23.67 -10.08
N GLY A 231 0.75 22.42 -9.97
CA GLY A 231 1.55 21.75 -10.99
C GLY A 231 2.98 22.26 -11.09
N ILE A 232 3.46 22.99 -10.07
CA ILE A 232 4.80 23.54 -9.99
C ILE A 232 5.59 22.82 -8.89
N CYS A 233 6.71 22.20 -9.26
CA CYS A 233 7.58 21.53 -8.32
C CYS A 233 8.52 22.56 -7.66
N GLY A 234 7.97 23.31 -6.71
CA GLY A 234 8.71 24.26 -5.88
C GLY A 234 9.21 23.66 -4.57
N LYS A 235 9.69 24.52 -3.66
CA LYS A 235 10.24 24.15 -2.36
C LYS A 235 9.35 23.19 -1.56
N ASN A 236 8.03 23.45 -1.54
CA ASN A 236 7.09 22.62 -0.78
C ASN A 236 6.99 21.22 -1.39
N SER A 237 6.88 21.12 -2.72
CA SER A 237 6.87 19.85 -3.45
C SER A 237 8.15 19.06 -3.19
N TRP A 238 9.33 19.69 -3.28
CA TRP A 238 10.62 19.02 -2.98
C TRP A 238 10.76 18.59 -1.52
N THR A 239 10.28 19.40 -0.59
CA THR A 239 10.28 19.06 0.84
C THR A 239 9.39 17.85 1.08
N ALA A 240 8.18 17.84 0.53
CA ALA A 240 7.26 16.72 0.62
C ALA A 240 7.84 15.46 -0.03
N ILE A 241 8.48 15.57 -1.19
CA ILE A 241 9.21 14.46 -1.84
C ILE A 241 10.31 13.93 -0.92
N ALA A 242 11.11 14.79 -0.30
CA ALA A 242 12.18 14.38 0.60
C ALA A 242 11.64 13.72 1.89
N VAL A 243 10.55 14.22 2.47
CA VAL A 243 9.87 13.60 3.61
C VAL A 243 9.32 12.23 3.19
N HIS A 244 8.65 12.16 2.04
CA HIS A 244 8.15 10.92 1.46
C HIS A 244 9.30 9.93 1.26
N MET A 245 10.42 10.33 0.64
CA MET A 245 11.58 9.46 0.49
C MET A 245 12.16 9.03 1.85
N ARG A 246 12.20 9.90 2.86
CA ARG A 246 12.72 9.59 4.20
C ARG A 246 11.85 8.59 4.96
N GLU A 247 10.54 8.73 4.93
CA GLU A 247 9.63 7.74 5.52
C GLU A 247 9.78 6.36 4.86
N ASN A 248 10.35 6.33 3.65
CA ASN A 248 10.47 5.16 2.79
C ASN A 248 11.92 4.67 2.59
N THR A 249 12.89 5.35 3.17
CA THR A 249 14.31 4.98 3.18
C THR A 249 14.70 4.87 4.64
N TYR A 250 15.12 3.70 5.15
CA TYR A 250 16.27 3.58 6.06
C TYR A 250 16.55 2.15 6.56
N VAL A 251 17.88 1.97 6.75
CA VAL A 251 18.72 0.97 7.43
C VAL A 251 18.51 -0.51 7.09
N ALA A 252 19.55 -1.09 6.48
CA ALA A 252 19.83 -2.52 6.50
C ALA A 252 19.99 -3.03 7.94
#